data_AF-A0A7S0GSF6-F1
#
_entry.id   AF-A0A7S0GSF6-F1
#
_cell.length_a   1.000
_cell.length_b   1.000
_cell.length_c   1.000
_cell.angle_alpha   90.00
_cell.angle_beta   90.00
_cell.angle_gamma   90.00
#
_symmetry.space_group_name_H-M   'P 1'
#
loop_
_entity.id
_entity.type
_entity.pdbx_description
1 polymer ?
#
loop_
_entity_poly.entity_id
_entity_poly.type
_entity_poly.pdbx_seq_one_letter_code
_entity_poly.pdbx_strand_id
1 'polypeptide(L)'
;MTLDIASMFGSRSKLPNISPRMRIRPKYGNGAISRVVPPVRQIFQRIECESLTDSYDKRFEYFTQDILPRITNRFGEEGRCLIMIPSYFDFVKIRNYLKKNRHSFANCCEYTQVREQSRARQLFYHGEVQYLLTTERFTFYKRLKLRGARHILFYAPPENPAFYHEAVNLLNPTSSGASAWGDNVCVTLFTKYDALRIVRLVGETRAQRLIGHVGRNIDKGNRGTFMFISDSK
;
A
#
# COMPACT_ATOMS: atom_id res chain seq x y z
N MET A 1 24.35 2.94 -2.21
CA MET A 1 24.37 2.31 -3.55
C MET A 1 22.98 2.41 -4.14
N THR A 2 22.81 3.24 -5.16
CA THR A 2 21.54 3.55 -5.82
C THR A 2 21.15 2.41 -6.76
N LEU A 3 19.91 1.92 -6.71
CA LEU A 3 19.40 0.95 -7.70
C LEU A 3 19.48 1.56 -9.10
N ASP A 4 20.39 1.04 -9.92
CA ASP A 4 20.63 1.51 -11.27
C ASP A 4 19.91 0.57 -12.24
N ILE A 5 18.85 1.05 -12.89
CA ILE A 5 18.04 0.30 -13.87
C ILE A 5 18.93 -0.22 -15.03
N ALA A 6 20.03 0.47 -15.31
CA ALA A 6 21.02 0.06 -16.31
C ALA A 6 21.80 -1.22 -15.95
N SER A 7 21.87 -1.59 -14.67
CA SER A 7 22.47 -2.88 -14.26
C SER A 7 21.60 -4.08 -14.67
N MET A 8 20.31 -3.87 -14.99
CA MET A 8 19.39 -4.92 -15.42
C MET A 8 19.39 -5.14 -16.93
N PHE A 9 19.81 -4.16 -17.73
CA PHE A 9 19.90 -4.28 -19.18
C PHE A 9 21.35 -4.55 -19.57
N GLY A 10 21.63 -5.82 -19.88
CA GLY A 10 22.97 -6.32 -20.15
C GLY A 10 23.78 -5.48 -21.12
N SER A 11 25.08 -5.45 -20.84
CA SER A 11 26.16 -4.83 -21.60
C SER A 11 26.05 -5.11 -23.11
N ARG A 12 25.41 -4.20 -23.87
CA ARG A 12 25.38 -4.24 -25.34
C ARG A 12 25.49 -2.85 -25.92
N SER A 13 26.74 -2.42 -26.13
CA SER A 13 27.26 -1.81 -27.38
C SER A 13 28.60 -1.12 -27.08
N LYS A 14 29.67 -1.58 -27.74
CA LYS A 14 31.01 -0.96 -27.72
C LYS A 14 31.07 0.25 -28.65
N LEU A 15 30.11 1.18 -28.55
CA LEU A 15 30.15 2.43 -29.31
C LEU A 15 30.46 3.58 -28.36
N PRO A 16 31.53 4.36 -28.59
CA PRO A 16 31.84 5.52 -27.77
C PRO A 16 30.69 6.53 -27.91
N ASN A 17 30.16 6.96 -26.77
CA ASN A 17 29.04 7.88 -26.71
C ASN A 17 29.56 9.30 -27.03
N ILE A 18 29.26 9.82 -28.23
CA ILE A 18 29.83 11.07 -28.79
C ILE A 18 29.27 12.33 -28.10
N SER A 19 28.18 12.24 -27.34
CA SER A 19 27.57 13.37 -26.63
C SER A 19 27.39 13.11 -25.13
N PRO A 20 27.54 14.13 -24.26
CA PRO A 20 27.27 13.99 -22.85
C PRO A 20 25.81 13.60 -22.61
N ARG A 21 25.58 12.46 -21.97
CA ARG A 21 24.24 12.03 -21.55
C ARG A 21 23.88 12.72 -20.24
N MET A 22 23.11 13.80 -20.31
CA MET A 22 22.51 14.41 -19.12
C MET A 22 21.36 13.53 -18.61
N ARG A 23 21.52 12.97 -17.41
CA ARG A 23 20.48 12.18 -16.73
C ARG A 23 19.77 13.04 -15.71
N ILE A 24 18.54 13.44 -16.00
CA ILE A 24 17.69 14.16 -15.04
C ILE A 24 17.01 13.12 -14.15
N ARG A 25 17.34 13.11 -12.86
CA ARG A 25 16.62 12.31 -11.86
C ARG A 25 15.75 13.24 -11.02
N PRO A 26 14.43 13.02 -10.96
CA PRO A 26 13.57 13.78 -10.05
C PRO A 26 14.01 13.47 -8.62
N LYS A 27 14.34 14.52 -7.84
CA LYS A 27 14.67 14.37 -6.42
C LYS A 27 13.37 14.17 -5.65
N TYR A 28 13.16 12.97 -5.13
CA TYR A 28 12.00 12.68 -4.29
C TYR A 28 12.37 13.00 -2.85
N GLY A 29 12.17 14.26 -2.43
CA GLY A 29 12.61 14.80 -1.13
C GLY A 29 12.22 13.96 0.09
N ASN A 30 11.21 14.37 0.86
CA ASN A 30 10.78 13.64 2.05
C ASN A 30 9.71 12.56 1.79
N GLY A 31 9.37 12.34 0.51
CA GLY A 31 8.31 11.42 0.07
C GLY A 31 6.89 11.93 0.35
N ALA A 32 5.88 11.16 -0.04
CA ALA A 32 4.49 11.44 0.31
C ALA A 32 4.17 11.26 1.80
N ILE A 33 4.92 10.43 2.51
CA ILE A 33 4.73 10.21 3.96
C ILE A 33 4.80 11.52 4.75
N SER A 34 5.66 12.47 4.33
CA SER A 34 5.78 13.75 5.04
C SER A 34 4.57 14.67 4.89
N ARG A 35 3.60 14.33 4.04
CA ARG A 35 2.33 15.06 3.87
C ARG A 35 1.20 14.46 4.69
N VAL A 36 1.47 13.42 5.47
CA VAL A 36 0.52 12.83 6.41
C VAL A 36 0.48 13.70 7.66
N VAL A 37 -0.70 14.24 7.95
CA VAL A 37 -0.95 15.13 9.10
C VAL A 37 -1.32 14.38 10.38
N PRO A 38 -2.28 13.42 10.38
CA PRO A 38 -2.66 12.74 11.61
C PRO A 38 -1.54 11.80 12.08
N PRO A 39 -1.37 11.58 13.40
CA PRO A 39 -0.41 10.62 13.95
C PRO A 39 -0.92 9.20 13.71
N VAL A 40 -0.59 8.63 12.55
CA VAL A 40 -1.01 7.30 12.11
C VAL A 40 0.22 6.40 12.03
N ARG A 41 0.08 5.17 12.53
CA ARG A 41 1.15 4.16 12.44
C ARG A 41 1.21 3.61 11.00
N GLN A 42 2.26 3.98 10.28
CA GLN A 42 2.49 3.60 8.88
C GLN A 42 3.51 2.45 8.82
N ILE A 43 3.05 1.26 8.49
CA ILE A 43 3.83 0.02 8.45
C ILE A 43 4.10 -0.35 6.99
N PHE A 44 5.35 -0.51 6.61
CA PHE A 44 5.77 -1.03 5.31
C PHE A 44 6.25 -2.47 5.50
N GLN A 45 5.51 -3.39 4.92
CA GLN A 45 5.78 -4.82 5.02
C GLN A 45 6.39 -5.32 3.72
N ARG A 46 7.63 -5.78 3.82
CA ARG A 46 8.34 -6.38 2.71
C ARG A 46 7.93 -7.84 2.53
N ILE A 47 7.76 -8.23 1.28
CA ILE A 47 7.52 -9.60 0.82
C ILE A 47 8.73 -10.02 0.01
N GLU A 48 9.37 -11.11 0.43
CA GLU A 48 10.48 -11.71 -0.32
C GLU A 48 9.93 -12.54 -1.47
N CYS A 49 10.54 -12.39 -2.64
CA CYS A 49 10.20 -13.14 -3.84
C CYS A 49 11.45 -13.35 -4.70
N GLU A 50 11.52 -14.47 -5.41
CA GLU A 50 12.69 -14.83 -6.20
C GLU A 50 12.68 -14.14 -7.56
N SER A 51 11.51 -14.17 -8.22
CA SER A 51 11.29 -13.62 -9.56
C SER A 51 10.13 -12.62 -9.58
N LEU A 52 10.03 -11.85 -10.67
CA LEU A 52 8.93 -10.88 -10.86
C LEU A 52 7.59 -11.59 -11.05
N THR A 53 7.56 -12.72 -11.74
CA THR A 53 6.34 -13.51 -11.97
C THR A 53 5.82 -14.11 -10.67
N ASP A 54 6.73 -14.67 -9.86
CA ASP A 54 6.42 -15.21 -8.53
C ASP A 54 5.92 -14.14 -7.54
N SER A 55 6.35 -12.88 -7.73
CA SER A 55 5.97 -11.78 -6.83
C SER A 55 4.46 -11.55 -6.70
N TYR A 56 3.68 -11.84 -7.74
CA TYR A 56 2.22 -11.68 -7.71
C TYR A 56 1.56 -12.75 -6.86
N ASP A 57 1.98 -14.01 -7.01
CA ASP A 57 1.40 -15.13 -6.28
C ASP A 57 1.87 -15.14 -4.83
N LYS A 58 3.16 -14.85 -4.55
CA LYS A 58 3.68 -14.67 -3.19
C LYS A 58 2.99 -13.54 -2.44
N ARG A 59 2.68 -12.42 -3.12
CA ARG A 59 1.94 -11.32 -2.50
C ARG A 59 0.52 -11.74 -2.11
N PHE A 60 -0.15 -12.50 -2.97
CA PHE A 60 -1.48 -13.02 -2.68
C PHE A 60 -1.45 -14.05 -1.55
N GLU A 61 -0.48 -14.97 -1.55
CA GLU A 61 -0.24 -15.95 -0.49
C GLU A 61 -0.03 -15.25 0.86
N TYR A 62 0.89 -14.28 0.90
CA TYR A 62 1.18 -13.50 2.10
C TYR A 62 -0.02 -12.70 2.59
N PHE A 63 -0.79 -12.10 1.67
CA PHE A 63 -2.01 -11.39 2.03
C PHE A 63 -3.04 -12.31 2.70
N THR A 64 -3.25 -13.50 2.14
CA THR A 64 -4.28 -14.44 2.62
C THR A 64 -3.87 -15.20 3.87
N GLN A 65 -2.61 -15.61 4.00
CA GLN A 65 -2.13 -16.40 5.13
C GLN A 65 -1.73 -15.55 6.34
N ASP A 66 -1.12 -14.39 6.11
CA ASP A 66 -0.59 -13.55 7.19
C ASP A 66 -1.46 -12.32 7.45
N ILE A 67 -1.65 -11.46 6.44
CA ILE A 67 -2.17 -10.11 6.67
C ILE A 67 -3.67 -10.13 6.99
N LEU A 68 -4.47 -10.83 6.19
CA LEU A 68 -5.92 -10.84 6.36
C LEU A 68 -6.34 -11.45 7.72
N PRO A 69 -5.79 -12.60 8.18
CA PRO A 69 -6.08 -13.11 9.51
C PRO A 69 -5.61 -12.17 10.61
N ARG A 70 -4.42 -11.54 10.46
CA ARG A 70 -3.92 -10.56 11.45
C ARG A 70 -4.83 -9.35 11.58
N ILE A 71 -5.35 -8.82 10.47
CA ILE A 71 -6.29 -7.68 10.49
C ILE A 71 -7.62 -8.11 11.11
N THR A 72 -8.16 -9.26 10.68
CA THR A 72 -9.44 -9.79 11.18
C THR A 72 -9.38 -10.02 12.70
N ASN A 73 -8.33 -10.70 13.18
CA ASN A 73 -8.20 -11.08 14.59
C ASN A 73 -7.84 -9.90 15.49
N ARG A 74 -7.04 -8.95 14.99
CA ARG A 74 -6.60 -7.80 15.79
C ARG A 74 -7.71 -6.78 16.00
N PHE A 75 -8.49 -6.51 14.96
CA PHE A 75 -9.41 -5.38 14.96
C PHE A 75 -10.89 -5.79 15.03
N GLY A 76 -11.21 -7.07 14.84
CA GLY A 76 -12.59 -7.57 14.93
C GLY A 76 -13.55 -6.83 14.00
N GLU A 77 -14.82 -6.74 14.42
CA GLU A 77 -15.88 -6.08 13.65
C GLU A 77 -15.73 -4.55 13.59
N GLU A 78 -15.09 -3.94 14.60
CA GLU A 78 -14.83 -2.50 14.65
C GLU A 78 -13.70 -2.06 13.70
N GLY A 79 -12.91 -3.04 13.23
CA GLY A 79 -11.74 -2.94 12.38
C GLY A 79 -12.01 -2.60 10.92
N ARG A 80 -12.82 -1.58 10.64
CA ARG A 80 -13.15 -1.13 9.28
C ARG A 80 -11.88 -0.83 8.48
N CYS A 81 -11.58 -1.70 7.52
CA CYS A 81 -10.34 -1.69 6.77
C CYS A 81 -10.60 -1.39 5.29
N LEU A 82 -9.98 -0.32 4.80
CA LEU A 82 -9.97 0.03 3.38
C LEU A 82 -8.78 -0.66 2.71
N ILE A 83 -9.06 -1.53 1.74
CA ILE A 83 -8.03 -2.25 0.98
C ILE A 83 -7.91 -1.61 -0.40
N MET A 84 -6.77 -0.97 -0.65
CA MET A 84 -6.46 -0.33 -1.92
C MET A 84 -5.56 -1.21 -2.77
N ILE A 85 -6.00 -1.45 -4.01
CA ILE A 85 -5.36 -2.39 -4.91
C ILE A 85 -5.02 -1.65 -6.21
N PRO A 86 -3.73 -1.51 -6.56
CA PRO A 86 -3.33 -0.84 -7.80
C PRO A 86 -3.76 -1.60 -9.07
N SER A 87 -3.68 -2.93 -9.06
CA SER A 87 -3.96 -3.79 -10.22
C SER A 87 -5.36 -4.39 -10.19
N TYR A 88 -6.11 -4.27 -11.29
CA TYR A 88 -7.44 -4.88 -11.40
C TYR A 88 -7.39 -6.42 -11.31
N PHE A 89 -6.34 -7.07 -11.81
CA PHE A 89 -6.21 -8.53 -11.74
C PHE A 89 -6.10 -9.02 -10.29
N ASP A 90 -5.33 -8.32 -9.45
CA ASP A 90 -5.22 -8.62 -8.03
C ASP A 90 -6.55 -8.36 -7.31
N PHE A 91 -7.27 -7.31 -7.71
CA PHE A 91 -8.60 -7.01 -7.16
C PHE A 91 -9.59 -8.15 -7.39
N VAL A 92 -9.63 -8.71 -8.60
CA VAL A 92 -10.51 -9.86 -8.89
C VAL A 92 -10.12 -11.08 -8.06
N LYS A 93 -8.82 -11.39 -7.93
CA LYS A 93 -8.32 -12.50 -7.10
C LYS A 93 -8.75 -12.33 -5.63
N ILE A 94 -8.49 -11.16 -5.04
CA ILE A 94 -8.82 -10.85 -3.64
C ILE A 94 -10.34 -10.89 -3.41
N ARG A 95 -11.13 -10.26 -4.29
CA ARG A 95 -12.59 -10.27 -4.22
C ARG A 95 -13.15 -11.69 -4.23
N ASN A 96 -12.66 -12.53 -5.15
CA ASN A 96 -13.11 -13.91 -5.27
C ASN A 96 -12.74 -14.73 -4.03
N TYR A 97 -11.55 -14.51 -3.46
CA TYR A 97 -11.13 -15.13 -2.21
C TYR A 97 -12.02 -14.72 -1.03
N LEU A 98 -12.25 -13.41 -0.85
CA LEU A 98 -13.09 -12.90 0.24
C LEU A 98 -14.53 -13.40 0.13
N LYS A 99 -15.07 -13.50 -1.10
CA LYS A 99 -16.39 -14.09 -1.36
C LYS A 99 -16.43 -15.58 -1.02
N LYS A 100 -15.40 -16.34 -1.42
CA LYS A 100 -15.30 -17.79 -1.15
C LYS A 100 -15.28 -18.08 0.35
N ASN A 101 -14.55 -17.28 1.12
CA ASN A 101 -14.39 -17.44 2.56
C ASN A 101 -15.43 -16.67 3.39
N ARG A 102 -16.47 -16.11 2.76
CA ARG A 102 -17.59 -15.42 3.41
C ARG A 102 -17.19 -14.26 4.34
N HIS A 103 -16.13 -13.52 3.98
CA HIS A 103 -15.79 -12.29 4.70
C HIS A 103 -16.84 -11.20 4.44
N SER A 104 -17.08 -10.33 5.43
CA SER A 104 -17.95 -9.16 5.27
C SER A 104 -17.22 -8.05 4.49
N PHE A 105 -17.51 -7.91 3.20
CA PHE A 105 -16.88 -6.89 2.36
C PHE A 105 -17.85 -6.26 1.36
N ALA A 106 -17.58 -5.00 1.02
CA ALA A 106 -18.13 -4.32 -0.15
C ALA A 106 -17.00 -3.96 -1.12
N ASN A 107 -17.34 -3.64 -2.36
CA ASN A 107 -16.35 -3.25 -3.36
C ASN A 107 -16.79 -2.03 -4.18
N CYS A 108 -15.81 -1.20 -4.53
CA CYS A 108 -15.95 -0.04 -5.39
C CYS A 108 -14.82 -0.07 -6.42
N CYS A 109 -15.12 -0.51 -7.64
CA CYS A 109 -14.19 -0.45 -8.76
C CYS A 109 -14.78 0.34 -9.93
N GLU A 110 -13.95 0.57 -10.95
CA GLU A 110 -14.30 1.31 -12.16
C GLU A 110 -15.48 0.72 -12.94
N TYR A 111 -15.76 -0.57 -12.76
CA TYR A 111 -16.85 -1.29 -13.43
C TYR A 111 -18.14 -1.40 -12.60
N THR A 112 -18.12 -1.03 -11.31
CA THR A 112 -19.30 -1.05 -10.44
C THR A 112 -20.23 0.11 -10.83
N GLN A 113 -21.56 -0.08 -10.79
CA GLN A 113 -22.49 1.01 -11.10
C GLN A 113 -22.49 2.08 -10.00
N VAL A 114 -22.77 3.34 -10.35
CA VAL A 114 -22.75 4.47 -9.39
C VAL A 114 -23.68 4.24 -8.19
N ARG A 115 -24.86 3.66 -8.42
CA ARG A 115 -25.82 3.32 -7.36
C ARG A 115 -25.23 2.31 -6.37
N GLU A 116 -24.60 1.25 -6.87
CA GLU A 116 -23.95 0.22 -6.06
C GLU A 116 -22.74 0.78 -5.31
N GLN A 117 -21.94 1.62 -5.97
CA GLN A 117 -20.83 2.32 -5.31
C GLN A 117 -21.32 3.19 -4.14
N SER A 118 -22.42 3.91 -4.32
CA SER A 118 -23.00 4.73 -3.25
C SER A 118 -23.46 3.87 -2.08
N ARG A 119 -24.15 2.76 -2.36
CA ARG A 119 -24.59 1.79 -1.35
C ARG A 119 -23.39 1.18 -0.60
N ALA A 120 -22.39 0.70 -1.34
CA ALA A 120 -21.18 0.10 -0.76
C ALA A 120 -20.45 1.06 0.19
N ARG A 121 -20.34 2.34 -0.18
CA ARG A 121 -19.75 3.38 0.68
C ARG A 121 -20.60 3.63 1.92
N GLN A 122 -21.92 3.65 1.80
CA GLN A 122 -22.82 3.85 2.93
C GLN A 122 -22.72 2.70 3.94
N LEU A 123 -22.77 1.46 3.45
CA LEU A 123 -22.59 0.26 4.29
C LEU A 123 -21.25 0.30 5.05
N PHE A 124 -20.16 0.68 4.37
CA PHE A 124 -18.85 0.80 4.99
C PHE A 124 -18.77 1.95 6.00
N TYR A 125 -19.39 3.08 5.70
CA TYR A 125 -19.43 4.23 6.59
C TYR A 125 -20.17 3.93 7.90
N HIS A 126 -21.29 3.21 7.83
CA HIS A 126 -22.05 2.75 9.00
C HIS A 126 -21.45 1.55 9.72
N GLY A 127 -20.45 0.87 9.11
CA GLY A 127 -19.80 -0.29 9.70
C GLY A 127 -20.55 -1.60 9.53
N GLU A 128 -21.53 -1.66 8.62
CA GLU A 128 -22.22 -2.91 8.27
C GLU A 128 -21.28 -3.89 7.53
N VAL A 129 -20.24 -3.37 6.89
CA VAL A 129 -19.18 -4.17 6.25
C VAL A 129 -17.82 -3.84 6.82
N GLN A 130 -17.02 -4.88 7.06
CA GLN A 130 -15.68 -4.78 7.64
C GLN A 130 -14.66 -4.28 6.62
N TYR A 131 -14.72 -4.81 5.40
CA TYR A 131 -13.76 -4.50 4.34
C TYR A 131 -14.39 -3.69 3.21
N LEU A 132 -13.69 -2.65 2.74
CA LEU A 132 -14.00 -1.99 1.48
C LEU A 132 -12.84 -2.23 0.51
N LEU A 133 -13.11 -2.99 -0.56
CA LEU A 133 -12.16 -3.17 -1.65
C LEU A 133 -12.27 -2.02 -2.65
N THR A 134 -11.16 -1.41 -3.01
CA THR A 134 -11.14 -0.40 -4.07
C THR A 134 -9.91 -0.50 -4.96
N THR A 135 -10.06 -0.06 -6.20
CA THR A 135 -8.97 0.01 -7.17
C THR A 135 -8.39 1.42 -7.21
N GLU A 136 -7.09 1.54 -7.41
CA GLU A 136 -6.44 2.86 -7.56
C GLU A 136 -7.02 3.63 -8.74
N ARG A 137 -7.34 2.94 -9.85
CA ARG A 137 -7.99 3.55 -11.03
C ARG A 137 -9.32 4.19 -10.68
N PHE A 138 -10.16 3.52 -9.87
CA PHE A 138 -11.42 4.08 -9.43
C PHE A 138 -11.23 5.37 -8.62
N THR A 139 -10.31 5.36 -7.65
CA THR A 139 -9.97 6.53 -6.84
C THR A 139 -9.42 7.67 -7.70
N PHE A 140 -8.61 7.36 -8.71
CA PHE A 140 -8.05 8.34 -9.65
C PHE A 140 -9.12 9.05 -10.47
N TYR A 141 -10.05 8.32 -11.09
CA TYR A 141 -11.06 8.92 -11.96
C TYR A 141 -12.16 9.64 -11.19
N LYS A 142 -12.60 9.10 -10.06
CA LYS A 142 -13.76 9.64 -9.32
C LYS A 142 -13.37 10.63 -8.22
N ARG A 143 -12.11 10.64 -7.77
CA ARG A 143 -11.60 11.49 -6.67
C ARG A 143 -12.49 11.47 -5.42
N LEU A 144 -13.10 10.32 -5.14
CA LEU A 144 -14.02 10.16 -4.03
C LEU A 144 -13.25 9.98 -2.73
N LYS A 145 -13.63 10.75 -1.71
CA LYS A 145 -13.10 10.60 -0.35
C LYS A 145 -13.81 9.43 0.33
N LEU A 146 -13.13 8.30 0.46
CA LEU A 146 -13.63 7.11 1.14
C LEU A 146 -13.52 7.30 2.67
N ARG A 147 -14.60 7.80 3.28
CA ARG A 147 -14.70 8.06 4.72
C ARG A 147 -15.13 6.79 5.49
N GLY A 148 -14.84 6.76 6.79
CA GLY A 148 -15.27 5.68 7.69
C GLY A 148 -14.23 4.59 7.91
N ALA A 149 -13.08 4.64 7.22
CA ALA A 149 -11.98 3.71 7.45
C ALA A 149 -11.28 4.01 8.79
N ARG A 150 -10.94 2.95 9.54
CA ARG A 150 -10.04 2.99 10.71
C ARG A 150 -8.64 2.56 10.35
N HIS A 151 -8.54 1.57 9.47
CA HIS A 151 -7.28 1.04 8.97
C HIS A 151 -7.24 1.10 7.45
N ILE A 152 -6.04 1.25 6.90
CA ILE A 152 -5.81 1.19 5.45
C ILE A 152 -4.79 0.10 5.18
N LEU A 153 -5.08 -0.74 4.21
CA LEU A 153 -4.14 -1.69 3.64
C LEU A 153 -3.91 -1.33 2.17
N PHE A 154 -2.71 -0.90 1.86
CA PHE A 154 -2.22 -0.84 0.50
C PHE A 154 -1.66 -2.21 0.12
N TYR A 155 -2.39 -2.93 -0.75
CA TYR A 155 -1.98 -4.26 -1.22
C TYR A 155 -0.66 -4.23 -2.00
N ALA A 156 -0.39 -3.11 -2.66
CA ALA A 156 0.92 -2.75 -3.19
C ALA A 156 1.08 -1.23 -3.07
N PRO A 157 2.31 -0.68 -3.16
CA PRO A 157 2.52 0.75 -3.09
C PRO A 157 1.75 1.43 -4.24
N PRO A 158 0.98 2.51 -3.99
CA PRO A 158 0.23 3.18 -5.04
C PRO A 158 1.15 3.73 -6.13
N GLU A 159 0.67 3.75 -7.36
CA GLU A 159 1.41 4.29 -8.51
C GLU A 159 1.61 5.79 -8.40
N ASN A 160 0.55 6.49 -7.97
CA ASN A 160 0.62 7.90 -7.65
C ASN A 160 0.80 8.11 -6.13
N PRO A 161 1.93 8.70 -5.70
CA PRO A 161 2.20 8.94 -4.29
C PRO A 161 1.20 9.91 -3.63
N ALA A 162 0.42 10.67 -4.42
CA ALA A 162 -0.59 11.56 -3.89
C ALA A 162 -1.71 10.81 -3.15
N PHE A 163 -2.15 9.67 -3.70
CA PHE A 163 -3.21 8.87 -3.10
C PHE A 163 -2.87 8.36 -1.71
N TYR A 164 -1.58 8.10 -1.45
CA TYR A 164 -1.14 7.61 -0.16
C TYR A 164 -1.49 8.60 0.97
N HIS A 165 -1.01 9.85 0.86
CA HIS A 165 -1.25 10.83 1.92
C HIS A 165 -2.70 11.31 1.93
N GLU A 166 -3.36 11.44 0.78
CA GLU A 166 -4.79 11.77 0.71
C GLU A 166 -5.64 10.75 1.46
N ALA A 167 -5.37 9.45 1.26
CA ALA A 167 -6.11 8.41 1.94
C ALA A 167 -5.80 8.32 3.44
N VAL A 168 -4.52 8.37 3.81
CA VAL A 168 -4.12 8.30 5.22
C VAL A 168 -4.64 9.52 5.99
N ASN A 169 -4.71 10.70 5.37
CA ASN A 169 -5.30 11.90 5.96
C ASN A 169 -6.82 11.82 6.16
N LEU A 170 -7.52 10.88 5.51
CA LEU A 170 -8.95 10.64 5.74
C LEU A 170 -9.21 9.73 6.95
N LEU A 171 -8.16 9.12 7.53
CA LEU A 171 -8.27 8.41 8.79
C LEU A 171 -8.52 9.43 9.91
N ASN A 172 -9.78 9.61 10.28
CA ASN A 172 -10.17 10.49 11.38
C ASN A 172 -9.84 9.82 12.72
N PRO A 173 -9.02 10.45 13.58
CA PRO A 173 -8.83 9.98 14.95
C PRO A 173 -10.01 10.31 15.90
N THR A 174 -11.01 11.10 15.47
CA THR A 174 -11.84 11.88 16.42
C THR A 174 -13.37 11.71 16.40
N SER A 175 -13.96 10.73 15.71
CA SER A 175 -15.44 10.71 15.53
C SER A 175 -16.25 9.66 16.30
N SER A 176 -15.76 9.13 17.42
CA SER A 176 -16.61 8.36 18.36
C SER A 176 -15.90 8.27 19.71
N GLY A 177 -16.59 8.63 20.80
CA GLY A 177 -16.08 8.73 22.18
C GLY A 177 -15.61 7.44 22.87
N ALA A 178 -14.80 6.62 22.20
CA ALA A 178 -13.99 5.53 22.72
C ALA A 178 -13.00 5.19 21.59
N SER A 179 -11.68 5.35 21.66
CA SER A 179 -10.72 5.54 22.73
C SER A 179 -9.79 6.73 22.43
N ALA A 180 -9.41 7.44 23.49
CA ALA A 180 -8.27 8.34 23.47
C ALA A 180 -7.00 7.55 23.11
N TRP A 181 -6.33 7.92 22.02
CA TRP A 181 -5.05 7.34 21.53
C TRP A 181 -5.06 5.86 21.08
N GLY A 182 -4.53 5.61 19.87
CA GLY A 182 -4.11 4.30 19.36
C GLY A 182 -5.27 3.44 18.83
N ASP A 183 -5.44 3.17 17.53
CA ASP A 183 -4.54 2.32 16.73
C ASP A 183 -4.90 2.43 15.23
N ASN A 184 -5.08 3.65 14.70
CA ASN A 184 -5.19 3.79 13.25
C ASN A 184 -3.87 3.32 12.63
N VAL A 185 -3.95 2.27 11.80
CA VAL A 185 -2.79 1.63 11.19
C VAL A 185 -2.96 1.68 9.67
N CYS A 186 -1.91 2.13 9.00
CA CYS A 186 -1.75 2.03 7.56
C CYS A 186 -0.69 0.97 7.29
N VAL A 187 -1.04 -0.13 6.62
CA VAL A 187 -0.09 -1.16 6.19
C VAL A 187 0.10 -1.06 4.69
N THR A 188 1.35 -1.06 4.23
CA THR A 188 1.71 -1.09 2.80
C THR A 188 2.58 -2.29 2.52
N LEU A 189 2.08 -3.21 1.72
CA LEU A 189 2.86 -4.37 1.28
C LEU A 189 3.74 -3.94 0.10
N PHE A 190 4.97 -4.45 0.02
CA PHE A 190 5.85 -4.18 -1.10
C PHE A 190 6.83 -5.32 -1.35
N THR A 191 7.29 -5.42 -2.60
CA THR A 191 8.32 -6.38 -3.02
C THR A 191 9.59 -5.64 -3.42
N LYS A 192 10.69 -6.37 -3.67
CA LYS A 192 11.93 -5.78 -4.22
C LYS A 192 11.71 -5.08 -5.57
N TYR A 193 10.70 -5.49 -6.34
CA TYR A 193 10.36 -4.93 -7.65
C TYR A 193 9.56 -3.63 -7.57
N ASP A 194 9.00 -3.29 -6.40
CA ASP A 194 8.26 -2.05 -6.17
C ASP A 194 9.16 -0.89 -5.72
N ALA A 195 10.49 -1.05 -5.81
CA ALA A 195 11.50 -0.11 -5.32
C ALA A 195 11.24 1.34 -5.76
N LEU A 196 10.90 1.56 -7.04
CA LEU A 196 10.64 2.89 -7.58
C LEU A 196 9.40 3.55 -6.96
N ARG A 197 8.36 2.77 -6.68
CA ARG A 197 7.13 3.27 -6.03
C ARG A 197 7.41 3.61 -4.56
N ILE A 198 8.17 2.77 -3.86
CA ILE A 198 8.59 3.02 -2.48
C ILE A 198 9.45 4.28 -2.34
N VAL A 199 10.39 4.52 -3.24
CA VAL A 199 11.21 5.75 -3.23
C VAL A 199 10.32 7.01 -3.28
N ARG A 200 9.24 6.99 -4.09
CA ARG A 200 8.29 8.10 -4.18
C ARG A 200 7.48 8.31 -2.90
N LEU A 201 7.16 7.23 -2.18
CA LEU A 201 6.37 7.30 -0.96
C LEU A 201 7.20 7.75 0.24
N VAL A 202 8.36 7.15 0.45
CA VAL A 202 9.13 7.28 1.69
C VAL A 202 10.28 8.30 1.55
N GLY A 203 10.64 8.65 0.31
CA GLY A 203 11.82 9.46 -0.02
C GLY A 203 13.08 8.61 -0.17
N GLU A 204 14.10 9.17 -0.81
CA GLU A 204 15.31 8.43 -1.21
C GLU A 204 16.08 7.85 -0.02
N THR A 205 16.34 8.64 1.01
CA THR A 205 17.14 8.23 2.18
C THR A 205 16.49 7.08 2.95
N ARG A 206 15.17 7.14 3.16
CA ARG A 206 14.43 6.11 3.88
C ARG A 206 14.22 4.87 3.02
N ALA A 207 13.94 5.04 1.73
CA ALA A 207 13.81 3.93 0.80
C ALA A 207 15.10 3.12 0.67
N GLN A 208 16.28 3.76 0.72
CA GLN A 208 17.55 3.03 0.76
C GLN A 208 17.67 2.11 1.99
N ARG A 209 17.11 2.49 3.14
CA ARG A 209 17.09 1.62 4.34
C ARG A 209 16.11 0.47 4.16
N LEU A 210 14.92 0.74 3.62
CA LEU A 210 13.88 -0.27 3.34
C LEU A 210 14.34 -1.33 2.33
N ILE A 211 15.01 -0.89 1.26
CA ILE A 211 15.45 -1.77 0.17
C ILE A 211 16.84 -2.36 0.48
N GLY A 212 17.74 -1.61 1.11
CA GLY A 212 19.14 -1.98 1.32
C GLY A 212 19.37 -3.14 2.31
N HIS A 213 18.37 -3.59 3.06
CA HIS A 213 18.47 -4.78 3.91
C HIS A 213 18.58 -6.12 3.16
N VAL A 214 18.78 -6.10 1.83
CA VAL A 214 18.96 -7.30 0.97
C VAL A 214 20.25 -8.09 1.24
N GLY A 215 21.22 -7.59 2.03
CA GLY A 215 22.59 -8.13 2.01
C GLY A 215 23.24 -8.56 3.34
N ARG A 216 22.51 -8.73 4.45
CA ARG A 216 23.11 -9.27 5.69
C ARG A 216 22.32 -10.49 6.16
N ASN A 217 23.07 -11.52 6.53
CA ASN A 217 22.63 -12.87 6.88
C ASN A 217 21.27 -12.94 7.62
N ILE A 218 20.52 -13.95 7.17
CA ILE A 218 19.16 -14.31 7.53
C ILE A 218 19.12 -14.81 8.98
N ASP A 219 18.38 -14.13 9.87
CA ASP A 219 17.72 -14.81 10.99
C ASP A 219 16.21 -14.56 10.94
N LYS A 220 15.48 -15.66 11.14
CA LYS A 220 14.04 -15.86 10.93
C LYS A 220 13.16 -15.25 12.03
N GLY A 221 13.31 -13.95 12.29
CA GLY A 221 12.51 -13.25 13.32
C GLY A 221 12.04 -11.87 12.86
N ASN A 222 10.93 -11.82 12.12
CA ASN A 222 10.11 -10.60 11.92
C ASN A 222 10.78 -9.37 11.25
N ARG A 223 11.78 -9.56 10.37
CA ARG A 223 12.68 -8.49 9.86
C ARG A 223 12.24 -7.77 8.56
N GLY A 224 10.99 -7.93 8.11
CA GLY A 224 10.45 -7.27 6.91
C GLY A 224 9.57 -6.06 7.17
N THR A 225 9.35 -5.72 8.44
CA THR A 225 8.34 -4.76 8.90
C THR A 225 9.00 -3.46 9.30
N PHE A 226 8.73 -2.38 8.58
CA PHE A 226 9.27 -1.07 8.88
C PHE A 226 8.14 -0.14 9.32
N MET A 227 8.30 0.51 10.46
CA MET A 227 7.27 1.39 11.02
C MET A 227 7.72 2.84 10.97
N PHE A 228 6.81 3.69 10.55
CA PHE A 228 6.91 5.13 10.63
C PHE A 228 5.71 5.65 11.41
N ILE A 229 5.94 6.60 12.30
CA ILE A 229 4.89 7.37 12.97
C ILE A 229 5.02 8.79 12.41
N SER A 230 3.92 9.36 11.93
CA SER A 230 3.89 10.76 11.55
C SER A 230 3.95 11.60 12.83
N ASP A 231 5.05 12.33 13.02
CA ASP A 231 5.15 13.32 14.09
C ASP A 231 4.18 14.47 13.80
N SER A 232 3.30 14.77 14.75
CA SER A 232 2.48 15.98 14.70
C SER A 232 3.42 17.18 14.84
N LYS A 233 3.54 17.99 13.78
CA LYS A 233 4.07 19.34 13.91
C LYS A 233 3.00 20.27 14.47
#